data_AF-A0A7V9STM4-F1
#
_entry.id   AF-A0A7V9STM4-F1
#
_cell.length_a   1.000
_cell.length_b   1.000
_cell.length_c   1.000
_cell.angle_alpha   90.00
_cell.angle_beta   90.00
_cell.angle_gamma   90.00
#
_symmetry.space_group_name_H-M   'P 1'
#
loop_
_entity.id
_entity.type
_entity.pdbx_description
1 polymer ?
#
loop_
_entity_poly.entity_id
_entity_poly.type
_entity_poly.pdbx_seq_one_letter_code
_entity_poly.pdbx_strand_id
1 'polypeptide(L)'
;MTVELLNREFESNIGQLRSYLLRITASVADAEDIAQDTYLKAVEKINTFRGDSSLKTWFFTIASNLAKDNLRAQKRWVENVTDITKAAALSNKQFFQEAMNIRTTSPHGQFEAKEHIAFCFTCISKSLPLEQQLCIFLKEVYEFKINEITTILDTTEAMVKYYLHTGRGKMINIFEGRCALINKEGVCHQCSELNGIFNPKQNTQVELMKIDLVKEAEKGEKEHLFDLRMQIMREIDPFKSKASELQLHHLEHNRQVMEKYLEKKPD
;
A
#
# COMPACT_ATOMS: atom_id res chain seq x y z
N MET A 1 -19.46 26.13 -7.74
CA MET A 1 -19.41 24.66 -7.64
C MET A 1 -20.49 24.21 -6.67
N THR A 2 -21.31 23.20 -6.99
CA THR A 2 -22.41 22.79 -6.08
C THR A 2 -22.03 21.56 -5.25
N VAL A 3 -22.72 21.36 -4.12
CA VAL A 3 -22.52 20.19 -3.24
C VAL A 3 -22.94 18.91 -3.95
N GLU A 4 -23.96 18.95 -4.81
CA GLU A 4 -24.42 17.78 -5.56
C GLU A 4 -23.34 17.26 -6.52
N LEU A 5 -22.64 18.17 -7.21
CA LEU A 5 -21.53 17.79 -8.08
C LEU A 5 -20.36 17.22 -7.27
N LEU A 6 -20.03 17.82 -6.12
CA LEU A 6 -19.04 17.27 -5.20
C LEU A 6 -19.40 15.85 -4.77
N ASN A 7 -20.63 15.62 -4.34
CA ASN A 7 -21.08 14.30 -3.86
C ASN A 7 -20.89 13.23 -4.94
N ARG A 8 -21.33 13.52 -6.16
CA ARG A 8 -21.19 12.58 -7.29
C ARG A 8 -19.72 12.25 -7.60
N GLU A 9 -18.87 13.27 -7.65
CA GLU A 9 -17.43 13.06 -7.90
C GLU A 9 -16.75 12.32 -6.75
N PHE A 10 -17.11 12.63 -5.51
CA PHE A 10 -16.55 11.98 -4.33
C PHE A 10 -16.97 10.51 -4.25
N GLU A 11 -18.26 10.19 -4.40
CA GLU A 11 -18.80 8.82 -4.43
C GLU A 11 -18.13 7.98 -5.52
N SER A 12 -17.88 8.56 -6.69
CA SER A 12 -17.23 7.85 -7.81
C SER A 12 -15.77 7.51 -7.52
N ASN A 13 -15.12 8.22 -6.58
CA ASN A 13 -13.68 8.11 -6.33
C ASN A 13 -13.32 7.66 -4.90
N ILE A 14 -14.30 7.53 -3.99
CA ILE A 14 -14.07 7.19 -2.58
C ILE A 14 -13.36 5.85 -2.41
N GLY A 15 -13.62 4.89 -3.29
CA GLY A 15 -12.91 3.60 -3.28
C GLY A 15 -11.41 3.77 -3.52
N GLN A 16 -11.02 4.59 -4.50
CA GLN A 16 -9.60 4.88 -4.76
C GLN A 16 -8.99 5.68 -3.62
N LEU A 17 -9.72 6.65 -3.06
CA LEU A 17 -9.26 7.46 -1.93
C LEU A 17 -8.99 6.60 -0.69
N ARG A 18 -9.93 5.74 -0.30
CA ARG A 18 -9.78 4.81 0.83
C ARG A 18 -8.61 3.85 0.61
N SER A 19 -8.51 3.28 -0.60
CA SER A 19 -7.39 2.43 -0.99
C SER A 19 -6.04 3.17 -0.83
N TYR A 20 -5.96 4.42 -1.29
CA TYR A 20 -4.76 5.24 -1.18
C TYR A 20 -4.40 5.49 0.28
N LEU A 21 -5.38 5.93 1.08
CA LEU A 21 -5.21 6.20 2.51
C LEU A 21 -4.76 4.95 3.26
N LEU A 22 -5.40 3.80 3.02
CA LEU A 22 -4.99 2.52 3.62
C LEU A 22 -3.53 2.18 3.30
N ARG A 23 -3.10 2.39 2.06
CA ARG A 23 -1.74 2.04 1.65
C ARG A 23 -0.67 2.92 2.30
N ILE A 24 -0.97 4.18 2.58
CA ILE A 24 -0.03 5.10 3.23
C ILE A 24 -0.09 5.01 4.77
N THR A 25 -1.26 4.75 5.35
CA THR A 25 -1.44 4.62 6.80
C THR A 25 -1.08 3.23 7.30
N ALA A 26 -1.36 2.19 6.52
CA ALA A 26 -1.39 0.79 6.98
C ALA A 26 -2.38 0.57 8.14
N SER A 27 -3.42 1.40 8.23
CA SER A 27 -4.47 1.37 9.26
C SER A 27 -5.83 1.55 8.59
N VAL A 28 -6.74 0.60 8.79
CA VAL A 28 -8.12 0.71 8.28
C VAL A 28 -8.83 1.86 8.99
N ALA A 29 -8.69 1.97 10.31
CA ALA A 29 -9.31 3.03 11.11
C ALA A 29 -8.88 4.41 10.60
N ASP A 30 -7.57 4.68 10.53
CA ASP A 30 -7.05 5.96 10.04
C ASP A 30 -7.52 6.24 8.60
N ALA A 31 -7.59 5.20 7.75
CA ALA A 31 -8.01 5.38 6.37
C ALA A 31 -9.49 5.77 6.24
N GLU A 32 -10.38 5.16 7.03
CA GLU A 32 -11.80 5.53 7.08
C GLU A 32 -11.99 6.92 7.68
N ASP A 33 -11.33 7.21 8.82
CA ASP A 33 -11.45 8.48 9.53
C ASP A 33 -10.98 9.64 8.65
N ILE A 34 -9.80 9.50 8.02
CA ILE A 34 -9.28 10.52 7.10
C ILE A 34 -10.19 10.67 5.88
N ALA A 35 -10.76 9.58 5.34
CA ALA A 35 -11.67 9.66 4.20
C ALA A 35 -12.96 10.42 4.56
N GLN A 36 -13.51 10.17 5.74
CA GLN A 36 -14.68 10.88 6.27
C GLN A 36 -14.38 12.36 6.50
N ASP A 37 -13.28 12.68 7.18
CA ASP A 37 -12.85 14.05 7.42
C ASP A 37 -12.57 14.81 6.12
N THR A 38 -12.05 14.11 5.11
CA THR A 38 -11.86 14.66 3.77
C THR A 38 -13.19 15.10 3.17
N TYR A 39 -14.22 14.25 3.23
CA TYR A 39 -15.54 14.58 2.71
C TYR A 39 -16.14 15.79 3.43
N LEU A 40 -16.12 15.78 4.77
CA LEU A 40 -16.67 16.88 5.58
C LEU A 40 -15.99 18.22 5.26
N LYS A 41 -14.65 18.23 5.19
CA LYS A 41 -13.87 19.42 4.82
C LYS A 41 -14.11 19.84 3.37
N ALA A 42 -14.29 18.90 2.45
CA ALA A 42 -14.58 19.21 1.05
C ALA A 42 -15.96 19.87 0.92
N VAL A 43 -16.98 19.38 1.62
CA VAL A 43 -18.32 19.98 1.66
C VAL A 43 -18.27 21.39 2.27
N GLU A 44 -17.59 21.56 3.41
CA GLU A 44 -17.42 22.86 4.06
C GLU A 44 -16.73 23.88 3.15
N LYS A 45 -15.72 23.44 2.39
CA LYS A 45 -14.86 24.31 1.58
C LYS A 45 -15.26 24.38 0.12
N ILE A 46 -16.37 23.77 -0.31
CA ILE A 46 -16.71 23.67 -1.75
C ILE A 46 -16.85 25.03 -2.42
N ASN A 47 -17.28 26.06 -1.67
CA ASN A 47 -17.40 27.44 -2.15
C ASN A 47 -16.04 28.10 -2.43
N THR A 48 -14.94 27.53 -1.92
CA THR A 48 -13.56 28.01 -2.15
C THR A 48 -12.90 27.34 -3.35
N PHE A 49 -13.53 26.31 -3.92
CA PHE A 49 -12.99 25.60 -5.08
C PHE A 49 -13.03 26.49 -6.34
N ARG A 50 -11.84 26.87 -6.81
CA ARG A 50 -11.68 27.80 -7.95
C ARG A 50 -11.72 27.15 -9.33
N GLY A 51 -11.64 25.82 -9.41
CA GLY A 51 -11.57 25.11 -10.69
C GLY A 51 -10.17 25.02 -11.30
N ASP A 52 -9.12 25.36 -10.55
CA ASP A 52 -7.71 25.29 -11.00
C ASP A 52 -7.22 23.83 -11.18
N SER A 53 -7.97 22.85 -10.66
CA SER A 53 -7.71 21.41 -10.78
C SER A 53 -9.03 20.65 -10.96
N SER A 54 -8.99 19.33 -11.16
CA SER A 54 -10.19 18.50 -11.01
C SER A 54 -10.65 18.45 -9.56
N LEU A 55 -11.94 18.15 -9.32
CA LEU A 55 -12.45 17.87 -7.97
C LEU A 55 -11.72 16.70 -7.33
N LYS A 56 -11.39 15.66 -8.12
CA LYS A 56 -10.54 14.54 -7.69
C LYS A 56 -9.22 15.00 -7.12
N THR A 57 -8.46 15.80 -7.87
CA THR A 57 -7.19 16.35 -7.40
C THR A 57 -7.39 17.14 -6.11
N TRP A 58 -8.44 17.96 -6.05
CA TRP A 58 -8.71 18.83 -4.91
C TRP A 58 -9.02 18.07 -3.61
N PHE A 59 -9.89 17.05 -3.62
CA PHE A 59 -10.12 16.28 -2.39
C PHE A 59 -8.96 15.32 -2.06
N PHE A 60 -8.17 14.89 -3.05
CA PHE A 60 -6.89 14.20 -2.78
C PHE A 60 -5.85 15.13 -2.13
N THR A 61 -5.83 16.43 -2.44
CA THR A 61 -5.04 17.44 -1.72
C THR A 61 -5.47 17.49 -0.25
N ILE A 62 -6.78 17.59 0.01
CA ILE A 62 -7.33 17.63 1.38
C ILE A 62 -6.93 16.35 2.14
N ALA A 63 -7.19 15.18 1.56
CA ALA A 63 -6.88 13.89 2.18
C ALA A 63 -5.39 13.70 2.43
N SER A 64 -4.53 14.08 1.47
CA SER A 64 -3.08 13.93 1.63
C SER A 64 -2.53 14.88 2.69
N ASN A 65 -3.12 16.06 2.89
CA ASN A 65 -2.75 16.94 3.99
C ASN A 65 -3.12 16.34 5.35
N LEU A 66 -4.36 15.84 5.51
CA LEU A 66 -4.78 15.16 6.74
C LEU A 66 -3.92 13.92 7.04
N ALA A 67 -3.64 13.11 6.01
CA ALA A 67 -2.79 11.94 6.17
C ALA A 67 -1.34 12.32 6.50
N LYS A 68 -0.79 13.38 5.90
CA LYS A 68 0.55 13.88 6.25
C LYS A 68 0.62 14.30 7.70
N ASP A 69 -0.38 15.02 8.19
CA ASP A 69 -0.41 15.49 9.58
C ASP A 69 -0.49 14.31 10.56
N ASN A 70 -1.35 13.31 10.27
CA ASN A 70 -1.42 12.06 11.04
C ASN A 70 -0.07 11.31 11.02
N LEU A 71 0.54 11.16 9.85
CA LEU A 71 1.75 10.35 9.66
C LEU A 71 3.04 11.01 10.15
N ARG A 72 3.10 12.35 10.23
CA ARG A 72 4.27 13.08 10.76
C ARG A 72 4.46 12.86 12.26
N ALA A 73 3.39 12.57 12.99
CA ALA A 73 3.45 12.21 14.41
C ALA A 73 3.92 10.76 14.63
N GLN A 74 3.99 9.94 13.58
CA GLN A 74 4.29 8.51 13.67
C GLN A 74 5.73 8.21 13.23
N LYS A 75 6.37 7.26 13.91
CA LYS A 75 7.68 6.72 13.48
C LYS A 75 7.51 5.90 12.19
N ARG A 76 8.50 6.02 11.28
CA ARG A 76 8.54 5.22 10.06
C ARG A 76 8.88 3.77 10.38
N TRP A 77 8.36 2.84 9.56
CA TRP A 77 8.71 1.43 9.73
C TRP A 77 10.14 1.18 9.27
N VAL A 78 10.69 0.02 9.60
CA VAL A 78 12.03 -0.40 9.15
C VAL A 78 11.93 -1.29 7.91
N GLU A 79 12.99 -1.32 7.10
CA GLU A 79 13.00 -2.09 5.85
C GLU A 79 12.76 -3.60 6.06
N ASN A 80 13.16 -4.12 7.23
CA ASN A 80 12.94 -5.52 7.60
C ASN A 80 11.61 -5.79 8.32
N VAL A 81 10.62 -4.89 8.18
CA VAL A 81 9.27 -5.06 8.76
C VAL A 81 8.68 -6.44 8.49
N THR A 82 8.85 -6.96 7.27
CA THR A 82 8.28 -8.27 6.88
C THR A 82 8.83 -9.41 7.74
N ASP A 83 10.09 -9.35 8.18
CA ASP A 83 10.69 -10.40 9.01
C ASP A 83 10.20 -10.30 10.45
N ILE A 84 10.13 -9.07 10.96
CA ILE A 84 9.66 -8.76 12.32
C ILE A 84 8.21 -9.24 12.47
N THR A 85 7.35 -8.89 11.52
CA THR A 85 5.93 -9.23 11.60
C THR A 85 5.66 -10.70 11.33
N LYS A 86 6.43 -11.35 10.44
CA LYS A 86 6.42 -12.82 10.29
C LYS A 86 6.77 -13.52 11.60
N ALA A 87 7.85 -13.13 12.25
CA ALA A 87 8.27 -13.74 13.52
C ALA A 87 7.18 -13.57 14.60
N ALA A 88 6.60 -12.37 14.70
CA ALA A 88 5.50 -12.10 15.61
C ALA A 88 4.25 -12.95 15.30
N ALA A 89 3.88 -13.08 14.03
CA ALA A 89 2.75 -13.89 13.58
C ALA A 89 2.93 -15.38 13.93
N LEU A 90 4.11 -15.95 13.67
CA LEU A 90 4.41 -17.35 13.99
C LEU A 90 4.42 -17.63 15.50
N SER A 91 4.71 -16.62 16.32
CA SER A 91 4.65 -16.72 17.78
C SER A 91 3.25 -16.49 18.37
N ASN A 92 2.26 -16.07 17.55
CA ASN A 92 0.92 -15.74 18.01
C ASN A 92 -0.11 -16.76 17.51
N LYS A 93 -0.42 -17.74 18.39
CA LYS A 93 -1.40 -18.80 18.09
C LYS A 93 -2.80 -18.25 17.78
N GLN A 94 -3.23 -17.21 18.47
CA GLN A 94 -4.56 -16.62 18.27
C GLN A 94 -4.68 -15.99 16.88
N PHE A 95 -3.69 -15.17 16.50
CA PHE A 95 -3.61 -14.60 15.16
C PHE A 95 -3.66 -15.67 14.06
N PHE A 96 -2.88 -16.75 14.21
CA PHE A 96 -2.88 -17.82 13.23
C PHE A 96 -4.24 -18.52 13.12
N GLN A 97 -4.93 -18.74 14.24
CA GLN A 97 -6.28 -19.34 14.25
C GLN A 97 -7.30 -18.45 13.56
N GLU A 98 -7.26 -17.13 13.81
CA GLU A 98 -8.15 -16.15 13.17
C GLU A 98 -7.89 -16.07 11.66
N ALA A 99 -6.62 -15.99 11.24
CA ALA A 99 -6.24 -16.00 9.84
C ALA A 99 -6.74 -17.26 9.10
N MET A 100 -6.60 -18.44 9.72
CA MET A 100 -7.10 -19.69 9.14
C MET A 100 -8.63 -19.75 9.10
N ASN A 101 -9.30 -19.19 10.11
CA ASN A 101 -10.76 -19.09 10.12
C ASN A 101 -11.27 -18.19 8.97
N ILE A 102 -10.67 -17.01 8.79
CA ILE A 102 -10.99 -16.11 7.67
C ILE A 102 -10.76 -16.84 6.33
N ARG A 103 -9.60 -17.48 6.16
CA ARG A 103 -9.25 -18.22 4.93
C ARG A 103 -10.27 -19.32 4.59
N THR A 104 -10.84 -19.98 5.58
CA THR A 104 -11.74 -21.14 5.37
C THR A 104 -13.20 -20.75 5.26
N THR A 105 -13.63 -19.67 5.91
CA THR A 105 -15.05 -19.31 6.02
C THR A 105 -15.43 -18.10 5.17
N SER A 106 -14.50 -17.19 4.87
CA SER A 106 -14.79 -15.99 4.11
C SER A 106 -14.58 -16.17 2.60
N PRO A 107 -15.51 -15.69 1.75
CA PRO A 107 -15.26 -15.60 0.31
C PRO A 107 -14.13 -14.61 -0.04
N HIS A 108 -13.79 -13.71 0.90
CA HIS A 108 -12.70 -12.73 0.81
C HIS A 108 -11.42 -13.18 1.55
N GLY A 109 -11.29 -14.47 1.83
CA GLY A 109 -10.10 -15.07 2.43
C GLY A 109 -9.08 -15.65 1.44
N GLN A 110 -9.32 -15.56 0.12
CA GLN A 110 -8.48 -16.19 -0.92
C GLN A 110 -7.21 -15.37 -1.17
N PHE A 111 -6.14 -15.70 -0.45
CA PHE A 111 -4.88 -14.97 -0.50
C PHE A 111 -3.85 -15.72 -1.36
N GLU A 112 -3.55 -15.17 -2.54
CA GLU A 112 -2.55 -15.70 -3.45
C GLU A 112 -1.25 -14.88 -3.38
N ALA A 113 -0.21 -15.36 -4.05
CA ALA A 113 1.09 -14.71 -4.06
C ALA A 113 1.00 -13.26 -4.58
N LYS A 114 0.07 -12.96 -5.48
CA LYS A 114 -0.12 -11.62 -6.05
C LYS A 114 -0.68 -10.63 -5.02
N GLU A 115 -1.67 -11.03 -4.22
CA GLU A 115 -2.16 -10.22 -3.09
C GLU A 115 -1.07 -10.03 -2.03
N HIS A 116 -0.28 -11.06 -1.76
CA HIS A 116 0.87 -10.91 -0.87
C HIS A 116 1.93 -9.95 -1.42
N ILE A 117 2.21 -9.94 -2.72
CA ILE A 117 3.12 -8.96 -3.36
C ILE A 117 2.62 -7.53 -3.10
N ALA A 118 1.32 -7.28 -3.26
CA ALA A 118 0.72 -5.96 -3.04
C ALA A 118 0.70 -5.54 -1.56
N PHE A 119 0.40 -6.49 -0.67
CA PHE A 119 0.47 -6.33 0.77
C PHE A 119 1.89 -6.02 1.26
N CYS A 120 2.87 -6.79 0.78
CA CYS A 120 4.28 -6.64 1.11
C CYS A 120 4.80 -5.26 0.67
N PHE A 121 4.43 -4.81 -0.53
CA PHE A 121 4.77 -3.46 -0.99
C PHE A 121 4.19 -2.38 -0.08
N THR A 122 2.92 -2.52 0.32
CA THR A 122 2.27 -1.59 1.25
C THR A 122 3.06 -1.49 2.55
N CYS A 123 3.44 -2.62 3.15
CA CYS A 123 4.23 -2.66 4.38
C CYS A 123 5.63 -2.05 4.21
N ILE A 124 6.38 -2.46 3.19
CA ILE A 124 7.77 -1.98 2.98
C ILE A 124 7.79 -0.49 2.65
N SER A 125 6.80 0.03 1.93
CA SER A 125 6.71 1.45 1.59
C SER A 125 6.65 2.37 2.82
N LYS A 126 6.22 1.86 3.98
CA LYS A 126 6.21 2.58 5.26
C LYS A 126 7.62 2.89 5.79
N SER A 127 8.65 2.24 5.25
CA SER A 127 10.05 2.53 5.57
C SER A 127 10.63 3.73 4.80
N LEU A 128 9.97 4.16 3.73
CA LEU A 128 10.39 5.35 3.01
C LEU A 128 10.11 6.61 3.82
N PRO A 129 10.89 7.69 3.61
CA PRO A 129 10.46 9.05 3.87
C PRO A 129 9.05 9.30 3.32
N LEU A 130 8.26 10.06 4.07
CA LEU A 130 6.82 10.23 3.79
C LEU A 130 6.57 10.73 2.37
N GLU A 131 7.27 11.77 1.94
CA GLU A 131 7.11 12.38 0.62
C GLU A 131 7.44 11.41 -0.53
N GLN A 132 8.43 10.54 -0.34
CA GLN A 132 8.77 9.48 -1.31
C GLN A 132 7.63 8.45 -1.40
N GLN A 133 7.07 8.03 -0.25
CA GLN A 133 5.94 7.11 -0.20
C GLN A 133 4.71 7.69 -0.93
N LEU A 134 4.32 8.93 -0.59
CA LEU A 134 3.14 9.57 -1.18
C LEU A 134 3.29 9.73 -2.70
N CYS A 135 4.44 10.23 -3.17
CA CYS A 135 4.72 10.39 -4.60
C CYS A 135 4.59 9.06 -5.36
N ILE A 136 5.18 7.97 -4.84
CA ILE A 136 5.09 6.66 -5.50
C ILE A 136 3.64 6.20 -5.63
N PHE A 137 2.85 6.22 -4.55
CA PHE A 137 1.46 5.77 -4.64
C PHE A 137 0.63 6.65 -5.57
N LEU A 138 0.71 7.96 -5.44
CA LEU A 138 -0.05 8.88 -6.28
C LEU A 138 0.30 8.71 -7.77
N LYS A 139 1.59 8.54 -8.10
CA LYS A 139 2.04 8.44 -9.48
C LYS A 139 1.83 7.06 -10.10
N GLU A 140 2.26 6.02 -9.39
CA GLU A 140 2.42 4.66 -9.95
C GLU A 140 1.19 3.78 -9.72
N VAL A 141 0.41 4.06 -8.68
CA VAL A 141 -0.76 3.25 -8.30
C VAL A 141 -2.07 3.96 -8.62
N TYR A 142 -2.17 5.27 -8.37
CA TYR A 142 -3.38 6.07 -8.64
C TYR A 142 -3.28 6.95 -9.89
N GLU A 143 -2.16 6.84 -10.61
CA GLU A 143 -1.95 7.38 -11.96
C GLU A 143 -2.15 8.91 -12.09
N PHE A 144 -1.96 9.66 -11.02
CA PHE A 144 -1.95 11.12 -11.09
C PHE A 144 -0.79 11.62 -11.95
N LYS A 145 -1.03 12.69 -12.70
CA LYS A 145 0.01 13.40 -13.45
C LYS A 145 0.91 14.18 -12.49
N ILE A 146 2.15 14.46 -12.91
CA ILE A 146 3.12 15.17 -12.06
C ILE A 146 2.58 16.53 -11.58
N ASN A 147 1.90 17.29 -12.44
CA ASN A 147 1.29 18.57 -12.08
C ASN A 147 0.06 18.43 -11.13
N GLU A 148 -0.63 17.29 -11.15
CA GLU A 148 -1.67 16.99 -10.15
C GLU A 148 -1.01 16.67 -8.81
N ILE A 149 0.11 15.92 -8.81
CA ILE A 149 0.86 15.58 -7.59
C ILE A 149 1.48 16.82 -6.95
N THR A 150 1.99 17.77 -7.73
CA THR A 150 2.47 19.06 -7.18
C THR A 150 1.36 19.80 -6.45
N THR A 151 0.14 19.73 -6.98
CA THR A 151 -1.06 20.34 -6.36
C THR A 151 -1.51 19.56 -5.11
N ILE A 152 -1.44 18.23 -5.15
CA ILE A 152 -1.84 17.35 -4.03
C ILE A 152 -0.90 17.48 -2.84
N LEU A 153 0.40 17.53 -3.10
CA LEU A 153 1.42 17.52 -2.05
C LEU A 153 1.91 18.91 -1.65
N ASP A 154 1.51 19.94 -2.38
CA ASP A 154 1.97 21.33 -2.24
C ASP A 154 3.51 21.42 -2.33
N THR A 155 4.03 21.01 -3.49
CA THR A 155 5.47 20.96 -3.75
C THR A 155 5.79 21.25 -5.22
N THR A 156 7.07 21.36 -5.57
CA THR A 156 7.49 21.67 -6.94
C THR A 156 7.61 20.41 -7.79
N GLU A 157 7.47 20.56 -9.12
CA GLU A 157 7.67 19.45 -10.06
C GLU A 157 9.06 18.81 -9.93
N ALA A 158 10.09 19.62 -9.67
CA ALA A 158 11.44 19.14 -9.43
C ALA A 158 11.49 18.20 -8.20
N MET A 159 10.81 18.58 -7.11
CA MET A 159 10.74 17.73 -5.91
C MET A 159 9.92 16.46 -6.15
N VAL A 160 8.80 16.53 -6.88
CA VAL A 160 8.03 15.33 -7.25
C VAL A 160 8.91 14.34 -8.02
N LYS A 161 9.62 14.80 -9.06
CA LYS A 161 10.54 13.96 -9.85
C LYS A 161 11.66 13.38 -8.99
N TYR A 162 12.25 14.18 -8.11
CA TYR A 162 13.28 13.74 -7.17
C TYR A 162 12.77 12.66 -6.22
N TYR A 163 11.60 12.86 -5.61
CA TYR A 163 11.01 11.89 -4.67
C TYR A 163 10.61 10.58 -5.36
N LEU A 164 10.09 10.66 -6.59
CA LEU A 164 9.81 9.47 -7.40
C LEU A 164 11.10 8.70 -7.70
N HIS A 165 12.12 9.38 -8.21
CA HIS A 165 13.39 8.74 -8.57
C HIS A 165 14.05 8.09 -7.35
N THR A 166 14.22 8.84 -6.27
CA THR A 166 14.90 8.35 -5.06
C THR A 166 14.08 7.31 -4.30
N GLY A 167 12.77 7.48 -4.23
CA GLY A 167 11.88 6.51 -3.59
C GLY A 167 11.85 5.19 -4.35
N ARG A 168 11.76 5.23 -5.68
CA ARG A 168 11.79 4.05 -6.53
C ARG A 168 13.13 3.31 -6.40
N GLY A 169 14.26 4.02 -6.49
CA GLY A 169 15.58 3.42 -6.31
C GLY A 169 15.73 2.72 -4.95
N LYS A 170 15.23 3.32 -3.86
CA LYS A 170 15.21 2.67 -2.54
C LYS A 170 14.38 1.39 -2.54
N MET A 171 13.15 1.45 -3.03
CA MET A 171 12.29 0.27 -3.03
C MET A 171 12.86 -0.85 -3.90
N ILE A 172 13.46 -0.51 -5.05
CA ILE A 172 14.19 -1.47 -5.90
C ILE A 172 15.31 -2.15 -5.10
N ASN A 173 16.18 -1.38 -4.45
CA ASN A 173 17.29 -1.92 -3.66
C ASN A 173 16.78 -2.83 -2.53
N ILE A 174 15.71 -2.42 -1.82
CA ILE A 174 15.11 -3.22 -0.74
C ILE A 174 14.59 -4.56 -1.30
N PHE A 175 13.86 -4.54 -2.40
CA PHE A 175 13.33 -5.78 -2.99
C PHE A 175 14.41 -6.66 -3.60
N GLU A 176 15.42 -6.09 -4.24
CA GLU A 176 16.55 -6.84 -4.81
C GLU A 176 17.36 -7.54 -3.72
N GLY A 177 17.64 -6.86 -2.60
CA GLY A 177 18.41 -7.43 -1.50
C GLY A 177 17.64 -8.44 -0.65
N ARG A 178 16.32 -8.57 -0.84
CA ARG A 178 15.47 -9.34 0.11
C ARG A 178 14.48 -10.28 -0.54
N CYS A 179 13.85 -9.95 -1.65
CA CYS A 179 12.71 -10.71 -2.18
C CYS A 179 13.19 -11.90 -3.02
N ALA A 180 12.94 -13.13 -2.54
CA ALA A 180 13.31 -14.35 -3.25
C ALA A 180 12.62 -14.53 -4.62
N LEU A 181 11.51 -13.82 -4.86
CA LEU A 181 10.85 -13.79 -6.17
C LEU A 181 11.57 -12.90 -7.19
N ILE A 182 12.46 -12.00 -6.74
CA ILE A 182 13.17 -11.02 -7.57
C ILE A 182 14.64 -11.40 -7.70
N ASN A 183 15.25 -11.90 -6.62
CA ASN A 183 16.64 -12.31 -6.58
C ASN A 183 16.74 -13.68 -5.90
N LYS A 184 17.47 -14.62 -6.51
CA LYS A 184 17.69 -15.97 -5.96
C LYS A 184 18.44 -15.97 -4.63
N GLU A 185 19.21 -14.93 -4.35
CA GLU A 185 19.89 -14.71 -3.06
C GLU A 185 19.01 -13.94 -2.04
N GLY A 186 17.78 -13.57 -2.41
CA GLY A 186 16.85 -12.88 -1.54
C GLY A 186 16.43 -13.74 -0.34
N VAL A 187 16.53 -13.17 0.87
CA VAL A 187 16.28 -13.89 2.13
C VAL A 187 14.81 -14.10 2.50
N CYS A 188 13.88 -13.39 1.85
CA CYS A 188 12.45 -13.41 2.15
C CYS A 188 11.69 -14.32 1.17
N HIS A 189 11.12 -15.41 1.69
CA HIS A 189 10.35 -16.41 0.94
C HIS A 189 8.83 -16.36 1.21
N GLN A 190 8.33 -15.28 1.82
CA GLN A 190 6.95 -15.23 2.32
C GLN A 190 5.88 -15.47 1.25
N CYS A 191 6.11 -15.09 -0.02
CA CYS A 191 5.13 -15.37 -1.08
C CYS A 191 4.93 -16.89 -1.28
N SER A 192 6.01 -17.68 -1.22
CA SER A 192 5.95 -19.14 -1.37
C SER A 192 5.44 -19.79 -0.08
N GLU A 193 5.92 -19.32 1.07
CA GLU A 193 5.52 -19.85 2.39
C GLU A 193 4.02 -19.65 2.66
N LEU A 194 3.50 -18.44 2.42
CA LEU A 194 2.09 -18.13 2.64
C LEU A 194 1.19 -18.85 1.63
N ASN A 195 1.63 -19.03 0.38
CA ASN A 195 0.90 -19.87 -0.57
C ASN A 195 0.85 -21.33 -0.08
N GLY A 196 1.95 -21.87 0.46
CA GLY A 196 1.94 -23.21 1.06
C GLY A 196 1.01 -23.34 2.27
N ILE A 197 0.90 -22.30 3.10
CA ILE A 197 0.00 -22.27 4.27
C ILE A 197 -1.46 -22.15 3.83
N PHE A 198 -1.78 -21.17 2.98
CA PHE A 198 -3.17 -20.83 2.66
C PHE A 198 -3.73 -21.61 1.47
N ASN A 199 -2.88 -22.15 0.59
CA ASN A 199 -3.28 -22.89 -0.60
C ASN A 199 -2.53 -24.23 -0.74
N PRO A 200 -2.57 -25.11 0.28
CA PRO A 200 -1.73 -26.33 0.36
C PRO A 200 -2.00 -27.37 -0.74
N LYS A 201 -3.10 -27.23 -1.51
CA LYS A 201 -3.45 -28.12 -2.63
C LYS A 201 -2.94 -27.61 -3.99
N GLN A 202 -2.42 -26.38 -4.05
CA GLN A 202 -1.88 -25.81 -5.28
C GLN A 202 -0.42 -26.23 -5.47
N ASN A 203 0.02 -26.26 -6.72
CA ASN A 203 1.45 -26.30 -7.02
C ASN A 203 1.98 -24.86 -7.03
N THR A 204 2.61 -24.44 -5.93
CA THR A 204 3.11 -23.08 -5.73
C THR A 204 3.99 -22.60 -6.89
N GLN A 205 4.88 -23.45 -7.42
CA GLN A 205 5.75 -23.06 -8.53
C GLN A 205 4.94 -22.73 -9.79
N VAL A 206 3.92 -23.53 -10.10
CA VAL A 206 3.04 -23.31 -11.25
C VAL A 206 2.25 -22.00 -11.09
N GLU A 207 1.71 -21.72 -9.90
CA GLU A 207 0.96 -20.49 -9.64
C GLU A 207 1.84 -19.24 -9.68
N LEU A 208 3.05 -19.30 -9.10
CA LEU A 208 4.02 -18.21 -9.16
C LEU A 208 4.41 -17.87 -10.59
N MET A 209 4.61 -18.86 -11.45
CA MET A 209 4.94 -18.66 -12.86
C MET A 209 3.80 -18.05 -13.69
N LYS A 210 2.58 -17.87 -13.13
CA LYS A 210 1.52 -17.07 -13.77
C LYS A 210 1.70 -15.57 -13.57
N ILE A 211 2.58 -15.15 -12.66
CA ILE A 211 2.83 -13.74 -12.36
C ILE A 211 3.99 -13.25 -13.24
N ASP A 212 3.75 -12.23 -14.07
CA ASP A 212 4.75 -11.67 -14.98
C ASP A 212 6.03 -11.24 -14.25
N LEU A 213 5.88 -10.60 -13.09
CA LEU A 213 6.99 -10.25 -12.20
C LEU A 213 7.93 -11.43 -11.90
N VAL A 214 7.38 -12.62 -11.67
CA VAL A 214 8.16 -13.83 -11.33
C VAL A 214 8.77 -14.44 -12.60
N LYS A 215 8.00 -14.51 -13.69
CA LYS A 215 8.50 -15.01 -14.98
C LYS A 215 9.71 -14.23 -15.48
N GLU A 216 9.70 -12.92 -15.26
CA GLU A 216 10.73 -12.02 -15.75
C GLU A 216 11.90 -11.86 -14.77
N ALA A 217 11.78 -12.31 -13.52
CA ALA A 217 12.80 -12.07 -12.49
C ALA A 217 14.22 -12.54 -12.85
N GLU A 218 14.37 -13.63 -13.61
CA GLU A 218 15.70 -14.14 -14.01
C GLU A 218 16.39 -13.30 -15.10
N LYS A 219 15.62 -12.56 -15.89
CA LYS A 219 16.10 -11.86 -17.10
C LYS A 219 15.85 -10.35 -17.08
N GLY A 220 14.96 -9.91 -16.20
CA GLY A 220 14.39 -8.58 -16.17
C GLY A 220 15.35 -7.60 -15.51
N GLU A 221 15.46 -6.42 -16.13
CA GLU A 221 16.12 -5.28 -15.49
C GLU A 221 15.34 -4.85 -14.25
N LYS A 222 16.05 -4.39 -13.21
CA LYS A 222 15.46 -4.08 -11.89
C LYS A 222 14.31 -3.08 -11.97
N GLU A 223 14.44 -2.11 -12.87
CA GLU A 223 13.42 -1.10 -13.16
C GLU A 223 12.16 -1.75 -13.72
N HIS A 224 12.29 -2.60 -14.73
CA HIS A 224 11.17 -3.32 -15.33
C HIS A 224 10.44 -4.23 -14.32
N LEU A 225 11.18 -4.91 -13.45
CA LEU A 225 10.58 -5.69 -12.36
C LEU A 225 9.79 -4.81 -11.39
N PHE A 226 10.26 -3.59 -11.13
CA PHE A 226 9.48 -2.64 -10.34
C PHE A 226 8.18 -2.22 -11.06
N ASP A 227 8.23 -2.01 -12.38
CA ASP A 227 7.05 -1.66 -13.19
C ASP A 227 5.99 -2.77 -13.18
N LEU A 228 6.40 -4.03 -13.32
CA LEU A 228 5.53 -5.20 -13.18
C LEU A 228 4.92 -5.29 -11.78
N ARG A 229 5.67 -4.91 -10.74
CA ARG A 229 5.12 -4.80 -9.39
C ARG A 229 4.10 -3.68 -9.28
N MET A 230 4.31 -2.54 -9.93
CA MET A 230 3.33 -1.44 -9.94
C MET A 230 2.06 -1.82 -10.69
N GLN A 231 2.16 -2.64 -11.73
CA GLN A 231 0.98 -3.23 -12.37
C GLN A 231 0.17 -4.08 -11.40
N ILE A 232 0.81 -4.95 -10.63
CA ILE A 232 0.13 -5.74 -9.58
C ILE A 232 -0.58 -4.83 -8.57
N MET A 233 0.07 -3.73 -8.17
CA MET A 233 -0.50 -2.76 -7.23
C MET A 233 -1.76 -2.07 -7.77
N ARG A 234 -1.79 -1.74 -9.06
CA ARG A 234 -2.95 -1.13 -9.73
C ARG A 234 -4.13 -2.09 -9.87
N GLU A 235 -3.85 -3.38 -10.08
CA GLU A 235 -4.87 -4.39 -10.32
C GLU A 235 -5.56 -4.87 -9.02
N ILE A 236 -4.99 -4.58 -7.86
CA ILE A 236 -5.50 -5.04 -6.56
C ILE A 236 -6.06 -3.86 -5.76
N ASP A 237 -7.37 -3.83 -5.59
CA ASP A 237 -8.01 -2.98 -4.57
C ASP A 237 -8.01 -3.73 -3.22
N PRO A 238 -7.32 -3.23 -2.18
CA PRO A 238 -7.21 -3.91 -0.89
C PRO A 238 -8.55 -4.11 -0.18
N PHE A 239 -9.59 -3.36 -0.52
CA PHE A 239 -10.93 -3.52 0.06
C PHE A 239 -11.84 -4.44 -0.76
N LYS A 240 -11.52 -4.68 -2.04
CA LYS A 240 -12.40 -5.43 -2.97
C LYS A 240 -11.78 -6.71 -3.51
N SER A 241 -10.51 -6.98 -3.24
CA SER A 241 -9.85 -8.22 -3.68
C SER A 241 -10.53 -9.45 -3.06
N LYS A 242 -10.27 -10.62 -3.64
CA LYS A 242 -10.71 -11.90 -3.07
C LYS A 242 -9.97 -12.26 -1.78
N ALA A 243 -8.98 -11.46 -1.38
CA ALA A 243 -8.24 -11.62 -0.14
C ALA A 243 -8.47 -10.47 0.85
N SER A 244 -9.40 -9.54 0.59
CA SER A 244 -9.48 -8.29 1.33
C SER A 244 -9.57 -8.50 2.84
N GLU A 245 -10.41 -9.42 3.31
CA GLU A 245 -10.56 -9.69 4.74
C GLU A 245 -9.27 -10.25 5.36
N LEU A 246 -8.64 -11.24 4.71
CA LEU A 246 -7.39 -11.82 5.23
C LEU A 246 -6.22 -10.83 5.17
N GLN A 247 -6.15 -10.03 4.11
CA GLN A 247 -5.13 -9.02 3.93
C GLN A 247 -5.26 -7.90 4.98
N LEU A 248 -6.47 -7.41 5.23
CA LEU A 248 -6.71 -6.37 6.24
C LEU A 248 -6.41 -6.89 7.66
N HIS A 249 -6.75 -8.14 7.95
CA HIS A 249 -6.37 -8.80 9.20
C HIS A 249 -4.84 -8.85 9.39
N HIS A 250 -4.09 -9.23 8.36
CA HIS A 250 -2.62 -9.23 8.42
C HIS A 250 -2.03 -7.82 8.53
N LEU A 251 -2.64 -6.83 7.86
CA LEU A 251 -2.14 -5.46 7.87
C LEU A 251 -2.27 -4.84 9.27
N GLU A 252 -3.41 -5.09 9.93
CA GLU A 252 -3.64 -4.65 11.29
C GLU A 252 -2.69 -5.31 12.29
N HIS A 253 -2.43 -6.62 12.16
CA HIS A 253 -1.40 -7.30 12.95
C HIS A 253 -0.02 -6.68 12.73
N ASN A 254 0.38 -6.44 11.47
CA ASN A 254 1.65 -5.82 11.15
C ASN A 254 1.79 -4.43 11.78
N ARG A 255 0.73 -3.62 11.73
CA ARG A 255 0.68 -2.29 12.36
C ARG A 255 0.92 -2.37 13.86
N GLN A 256 0.15 -3.20 14.57
CA GLN A 256 0.28 -3.36 16.02
C GLN A 256 1.66 -3.87 16.45
N VAL A 257 2.25 -4.78 15.67
CA VAL A 257 3.61 -5.28 15.91
C VAL A 257 4.63 -4.16 15.74
N MET A 258 4.49 -3.36 14.68
CA MET A 258 5.43 -2.28 14.40
C MET A 258 5.33 -1.12 15.39
N GLU A 259 4.14 -0.78 15.86
CA GLU A 259 3.96 0.22 16.94
C GLU A 259 4.72 -0.20 18.20
N LYS A 260 4.50 -1.44 18.66
CA LYS A 260 5.23 -2.01 19.81
C LYS A 260 6.74 -2.11 19.58
N TYR A 261 7.16 -2.38 18.35
CA TYR A 261 8.58 -2.46 17.99
C TYR A 261 9.26 -1.09 18.07
N LEU A 262 8.61 -0.05 17.55
CA LEU A 262 9.14 1.31 17.45
C LEU A 262 9.12 2.04 18.80
N GLU A 263 8.19 1.72 19.69
CA GLU A 263 8.19 2.20 21.08
C GLU A 263 9.43 1.74 21.87
N LYS A 264 9.91 0.52 21.59
CA LYS A 264 11.06 -0.09 22.31
C LYS A 264 12.42 0.39 21.81
N LYS A 265 12.48 1.13 20.71
CA LYS A 265 13.71 1.71 20.16
C LYS A 265 13.61 3.24 20.21
N PRO A 266 14.11 3.89 21.29
CA PRO A 266 14.31 5.32 21.26
C PRO A 266 15.34 5.65 20.16
N ASP A 267 15.13 6.80 19.50
CA ASP A 267 15.85 7.24 18.30
C ASP A 267 17.35 7.44 18.54
#